data_AF-A0A820EVZ4-F1
#
_entry.id   AF-A0A820EVZ4-F1
#
_cell.length_a   1.000
_cell.length_b   1.000
_cell.length_c   1.000
_cell.angle_alpha   90.00
_cell.angle_beta   90.00
_cell.angle_gamma   90.00
#
_symmetry.space_group_name_H-M   'P 1'
#
loop_
_entity.id
_entity.type
_entity.pdbx_description
1 polymer ?
#
loop_
_entity_poly.entity_id
_entity_poly.type
_entity_poly.pdbx_seq_one_letter_code
_entity_poly.pdbx_strand_id
1 'polypeptide(L)'
;MIDYYAIGYRSCPAAWDPPSTIEIHRPIIFLNLDPIDMNTSNNIAGLQAILNEENKTRMFQLPLIQNASDEIRAVAQWDPTIHESDTMNQVTPNDTLIYLIVKIIVMISQPVHMELILRKRIAITISKTEGWWPEKTLKNFLGYKTHKGTSIVYEIVSHIPKNLHDIKEQKQIDDQCCSDDNIEKYIQYSSQIDSVLLLDKLRQEVLLAENSAKQQTVRKATSVSNITRQQRNT
;
A
#
# COMPACT_ATOMS: atom_id res chain seq x y z
N MET A 1 -12.21 -15.84 8.36
CA MET A 1 -11.20 -15.68 9.42
C MET A 1 -9.90 -16.19 8.81
N ILE A 2 -9.08 -15.30 8.27
CA ILE A 2 -7.79 -15.67 7.67
C ILE A 2 -6.76 -15.36 8.75
N ASP A 3 -6.26 -16.40 9.38
CA ASP A 3 -5.27 -16.30 10.44
C ASP A 3 -3.93 -15.88 9.83
N TYR A 4 -3.41 -14.76 10.32
CA TYR A 4 -2.08 -14.27 10.00
C TYR A 4 -1.05 -15.20 10.66
N TYR A 5 -0.42 -16.09 9.87
CA TYR A 5 0.85 -16.67 10.26
C TYR A 5 1.96 -15.66 9.93
N ALA A 6 2.28 -14.82 10.91
CA ALA A 6 3.56 -14.13 10.95
C ALA A 6 4.64 -15.19 11.20
N ILE A 7 5.34 -15.60 10.14
CA ILE A 7 6.55 -16.42 10.27
C ILE A 7 7.63 -15.47 10.79
N GLY A 8 7.83 -15.53 12.11
CA GLY A 8 8.85 -14.76 12.80
C GLY A 8 10.24 -15.34 12.56
N TYR A 9 11.11 -14.56 11.94
CA TYR A 9 12.51 -14.56 12.34
C TYR A 9 12.68 -13.63 13.54
N ARG A 10 12.79 -14.24 14.73
CA ARG A 10 13.52 -13.62 15.83
C ARG A 10 14.97 -13.46 15.35
N SER A 11 15.54 -12.26 15.50
CA SER A 11 16.92 -11.87 15.15
C SER A 11 17.15 -11.13 13.83
N CYS A 12 16.17 -10.37 13.34
CA CYS A 12 16.42 -9.04 12.76
C CYS A 12 15.05 -8.37 12.54
N PRO A 13 14.60 -7.44 13.40
CA PRO A 13 13.58 -6.51 12.94
C PRO A 13 14.22 -5.74 11.79
N ALA A 14 13.89 -6.11 10.55
CA ALA A 14 14.45 -5.50 9.37
C ALA A 14 14.16 -3.98 9.40
N ALA A 15 15.12 -3.21 9.95
CA ALA A 15 15.49 -1.79 9.80
C ALA A 15 14.44 -0.76 9.34
N TRP A 16 13.15 -1.02 9.54
CA TRP A 16 12.07 -0.12 9.17
C TRP A 16 11.80 0.80 10.36
N ASP A 17 12.35 2.00 10.29
CA ASP A 17 12.04 3.11 11.20
C ASP A 17 11.18 4.13 10.44
N PRO A 18 9.85 3.90 10.35
CA PRO A 18 8.99 4.78 9.59
C PRO A 18 8.88 6.14 10.25
N PRO A 19 8.69 7.22 9.47
CA PRO A 19 8.24 8.50 10.00
C PRO A 19 6.97 8.31 10.85
N SER A 20 6.77 9.16 11.86
CA SER A 20 5.69 9.03 12.86
C SER A 20 4.25 8.97 12.30
N THR A 21 4.04 9.31 11.04
CA THR A 21 2.73 9.28 10.36
C THR A 21 2.49 7.99 9.59
N ILE A 22 3.51 7.16 9.38
CA ILE A 22 3.43 5.90 8.65
C ILE A 22 3.31 4.75 9.65
N GLU A 23 2.42 3.81 9.38
CA GLU A 23 2.25 2.63 10.20
C GLU A 23 3.53 1.78 10.26
N ILE A 24 3.81 1.24 11.45
CA ILE A 24 4.97 0.39 11.72
C ILE A 24 4.83 -0.93 10.97
N HIS A 25 3.62 -1.49 10.96
CA HIS A 25 3.33 -2.73 10.26
C HIS A 25 3.10 -2.47 8.77
N ARG A 26 3.85 -3.20 7.92
CA ARG A 26 3.67 -3.21 6.47
C ARG A 26 2.93 -4.48 6.06
N PRO A 27 1.66 -4.40 5.64
CA PRO A 27 0.92 -5.59 5.23
C PRO A 27 1.48 -6.12 3.91
N ILE A 28 1.65 -7.44 3.85
CA ILE A 28 2.06 -8.15 2.64
C ILE A 28 0.82 -8.70 1.94
N ILE A 29 0.66 -8.39 0.65
CA ILE A 29 -0.44 -8.86 -0.21
C ILE A 29 0.13 -9.85 -1.22
N PHE A 30 -0.32 -11.09 -1.15
CA PHE A 30 0.00 -12.11 -2.14
C PHE A 30 -1.07 -12.11 -3.23
N LEU A 31 -0.65 -11.83 -4.46
CA LEU A 31 -1.54 -11.83 -5.62
C LEU A 31 -1.76 -13.24 -6.19
N ASN A 32 -0.83 -14.18 -5.89
CA ASN A 32 -0.83 -15.56 -6.38
C ASN A 32 -1.07 -15.63 -7.90
N LEU A 33 -0.34 -14.81 -8.65
CA LEU A 33 -0.42 -14.76 -10.10
C LEU A 33 0.19 -16.03 -10.69
N ASP A 34 -0.62 -16.78 -11.41
CA ASP A 34 -0.16 -17.96 -12.14
C ASP A 34 0.46 -17.57 -13.48
N PRO A 35 1.70 -18.00 -13.78
CA PRO A 35 2.41 -17.60 -15.00
C PRO A 35 1.70 -18.01 -16.29
N ILE A 36 0.77 -18.97 -16.21
CA ILE A 36 -0.03 -19.49 -17.31
C ILE A 36 -1.30 -18.64 -17.53
N ASP A 37 -1.86 -18.05 -16.47
CA ASP A 37 -3.17 -17.37 -16.49
C ASP A 37 -3.10 -15.84 -16.58
N MET A 38 -1.89 -15.30 -16.82
CA MET A 38 -1.57 -13.87 -16.91
C MET A 38 -2.37 -13.08 -17.97
N ASN A 39 -3.10 -13.78 -18.86
CA ASN A 39 -3.89 -13.19 -19.94
C ASN A 39 -5.42 -13.28 -19.73
N THR A 40 -5.89 -13.78 -18.59
CA THR A 40 -7.33 -13.83 -18.29
C THR A 40 -7.81 -12.47 -17.77
N SER A 41 -8.70 -11.83 -18.54
CA SER A 41 -8.99 -10.39 -18.50
C SER A 41 -9.80 -9.87 -17.30
N ASN A 42 -9.95 -10.61 -16.20
CA ASN A 42 -10.82 -10.23 -15.07
C ASN A 42 -10.23 -10.52 -13.68
N ASN A 43 -8.92 -10.43 -13.50
CA ASN A 43 -8.32 -10.62 -12.18
C ASN A 43 -8.52 -9.35 -11.32
N ILE A 44 -9.40 -9.44 -10.32
CA ILE A 44 -9.64 -8.39 -9.32
C ILE A 44 -9.21 -8.91 -7.94
N ALA A 45 -8.02 -8.53 -7.49
CA ALA A 45 -7.54 -8.83 -6.15
C ALA A 45 -8.24 -7.95 -5.11
N GLY A 46 -8.59 -8.53 -3.95
CA GLY A 46 -9.23 -7.80 -2.85
C GLY A 46 -10.72 -7.49 -3.06
N LEU A 47 -11.36 -8.04 -4.09
CA LEU A 47 -12.80 -7.87 -4.32
C LEU A 47 -13.64 -8.30 -3.11
N GLN A 48 -13.28 -9.44 -2.53
CA GLN A 48 -13.96 -10.03 -1.36
C GLN A 48 -13.40 -9.53 -0.02
N ALA A 49 -12.34 -8.71 -0.02
CA ALA A 49 -11.85 -8.11 1.21
C ALA A 49 -12.90 -7.11 1.72
N ILE A 50 -13.43 -7.31 2.91
CA ILE A 50 -14.44 -6.43 3.50
C ILE A 50 -14.02 -6.19 4.94
N LEU A 51 -14.10 -4.95 5.39
CA LEU A 51 -13.86 -4.62 6.79
C LEU A 51 -15.15 -4.80 7.59
N ASN A 52 -15.02 -5.14 8.87
CA ASN A 52 -16.16 -5.17 9.78
C ASN A 52 -16.87 -3.80 9.75
N GLU A 53 -18.20 -3.79 9.80
CA GLU A 53 -19.02 -2.57 9.77
C GLU A 53 -18.91 -1.75 8.46
N GLU A 54 -18.34 -2.30 7.39
CA GLU A 54 -18.34 -1.68 6.06
C GLU A 54 -19.75 -1.69 5.45
N ASN A 55 -20.30 -0.49 5.23
CA ASN A 55 -21.54 -0.32 4.48
C ASN A 55 -21.27 -0.10 2.99
N LYS A 56 -21.35 -1.17 2.20
CA LYS A 56 -21.05 -1.15 0.75
C LYS A 56 -21.95 -0.21 -0.06
N THR A 57 -23.18 0.07 0.38
CA THR A 57 -24.12 0.93 -0.35
C THR A 57 -23.93 2.41 -0.06
N ARG A 58 -23.13 2.76 0.97
CA ARG A 58 -22.83 4.13 1.37
C ARG A 58 -21.36 4.49 1.15
N MET A 59 -20.83 4.10 0.00
CA MET A 59 -19.47 4.47 -0.42
C MET A 59 -19.55 5.57 -1.46
N PHE A 60 -18.85 6.68 -1.21
CA PHE A 60 -18.85 7.85 -2.08
C PHE A 60 -17.53 7.92 -2.86
N GLN A 61 -17.62 8.15 -4.17
CA GLN A 61 -16.44 8.37 -4.99
C GLN A 61 -15.86 9.75 -4.70
N LEU A 62 -14.58 9.80 -4.30
CA LEU A 62 -13.90 11.05 -4.00
C LEU A 62 -13.33 11.68 -5.28
N PRO A 63 -13.50 13.00 -5.48
CA PRO A 63 -12.91 13.70 -6.61
C PRO A 63 -11.39 13.75 -6.48
N LEU A 64 -10.69 13.35 -7.55
CA LEU A 64 -9.25 13.50 -7.65
C LEU A 64 -8.91 14.97 -7.97
N ILE A 65 -8.19 15.62 -7.06
CA ILE A 65 -7.75 17.01 -7.22
C ILE A 65 -6.32 17.10 -7.77
N GLN A 66 -5.54 16.03 -7.65
CA GLN A 66 -4.23 15.92 -8.26
C GLN A 66 -4.02 14.49 -8.75
N ASN A 67 -3.69 14.35 -10.02
CA ASN A 67 -3.22 13.09 -10.59
C ASN A 67 -1.87 13.39 -11.25
N ALA A 68 -0.79 13.18 -10.51
CA ALA A 68 0.55 13.37 -11.03
C ALA A 68 0.92 12.11 -11.81
N SER A 69 0.69 12.14 -13.13
CA SER A 69 1.10 11.06 -14.05
C SER A 69 2.59 10.74 -13.96
N ASP A 70 3.38 11.71 -13.49
CA ASP A 70 4.83 11.64 -13.40
C ASP A 70 5.37 11.03 -12.10
N GLU A 71 4.56 10.91 -11.04
CA GLU A 71 5.00 10.46 -9.69
C GLU A 71 4.19 9.28 -9.12
N ILE A 72 3.30 8.65 -9.90
CA ILE A 72 2.37 7.60 -9.43
C ILE A 72 1.67 8.04 -8.13
N ARG A 73 1.11 9.25 -8.16
CA ARG A 73 0.47 9.87 -7.00
C ARG A 73 -0.88 10.43 -7.38
N ALA A 74 -1.88 10.04 -6.58
CA ALA A 74 -3.21 10.61 -6.64
C ALA A 74 -3.54 11.28 -5.30
N VAL A 75 -4.18 12.44 -5.35
CA VAL A 75 -4.74 13.13 -4.19
C VAL A 75 -6.23 13.31 -4.45
N ALA A 76 -7.03 12.87 -3.49
CA ALA A 76 -8.48 13.05 -3.51
C ALA A 76 -8.89 14.04 -2.41
N GLN A 77 -9.94 14.81 -2.67
CA GLN A 77 -10.56 15.65 -1.67
C GLN A 77 -11.70 14.90 -0.99
N TRP A 78 -11.81 15.07 0.33
CA TRP A 78 -12.93 14.56 1.12
C TRP A 78 -13.57 15.70 1.90
N ASP A 79 -14.91 15.70 1.94
CA ASP A 79 -15.74 16.61 2.71
C ASP A 79 -16.63 15.78 3.65
N PRO A 80 -16.64 16.03 4.97
CA PRO A 80 -17.50 15.31 5.92
C PRO A 80 -19.00 15.38 5.62
N THR A 81 -19.46 16.48 4.99
CA THR A 81 -20.89 16.74 4.75
C THR A 81 -21.54 15.74 3.79
N ILE A 82 -20.76 15.08 2.92
CA ILE A 82 -21.26 14.12 1.92
C ILE A 82 -22.01 12.94 2.51
N HIS A 83 -21.77 12.64 3.78
CA HIS A 83 -22.38 11.51 4.48
C HIS A 83 -23.72 11.84 5.12
N GLU A 84 -24.15 13.11 5.06
CA GLU A 84 -25.43 13.60 5.61
C GLU A 84 -25.66 13.16 7.07
N SER A 85 -24.58 13.16 7.87
CA SER A 85 -24.63 12.72 9.26
C SER A 85 -24.39 13.88 10.21
N ASP A 86 -25.33 14.09 11.14
CA ASP A 86 -25.22 15.12 12.18
C ASP A 86 -23.95 14.97 13.03
N THR A 87 -23.47 13.73 13.23
CA THR A 87 -22.24 13.47 14.00
C THR A 87 -20.97 13.90 13.28
N MET A 88 -20.99 13.96 11.95
CA MET A 88 -19.88 14.44 11.11
C MET A 88 -19.95 15.95 10.81
N ASN A 89 -21.12 16.56 11.02
CA ASN A 89 -21.33 18.00 10.79
C ASN A 89 -21.06 18.85 12.05
N GLN A 90 -20.46 18.27 13.09
CA GLN A 90 -20.12 18.94 14.35
C GLN A 90 -18.70 18.60 14.81
N VAL A 91 -18.18 19.39 15.76
CA VAL A 91 -16.91 19.08 16.43
C VAL A 91 -17.04 17.76 17.17
N THR A 92 -16.13 16.83 16.90
CA THR A 92 -16.11 15.52 17.54
C THR A 92 -15.80 15.69 19.04
N PRO A 93 -16.66 15.18 19.95
CA PRO A 93 -16.37 15.16 21.39
C PRO A 93 -15.05 14.45 21.71
N ASN A 94 -14.33 14.91 22.74
CA ASN A 94 -12.98 14.42 23.10
C ASN A 94 -12.90 12.90 23.34
N ASP A 95 -14.00 12.26 23.76
CA ASP A 95 -14.04 10.82 24.09
C ASP A 95 -14.59 9.96 22.93
N THR A 96 -14.73 10.52 21.73
CA THR A 96 -15.28 9.81 20.57
C THR A 96 -14.37 9.94 19.36
N LEU A 97 -14.39 8.93 18.50
CA LEU A 97 -13.65 8.89 17.25
C LEU A 97 -14.60 8.50 16.13
N ILE A 98 -14.43 9.14 14.98
CA ILE A 98 -15.17 8.78 13.77
C ILE A 98 -14.26 7.86 12.95
N TYR A 99 -14.78 6.70 12.56
CA TYR A 99 -14.09 5.78 11.68
C TYR A 99 -14.59 5.94 10.25
N LEU A 100 -13.68 6.15 9.31
CA LEU A 100 -13.97 6.10 7.88
C LEU A 100 -13.33 4.86 7.27
N ILE A 101 -13.98 4.30 6.25
CA ILE A 101 -13.41 3.24 5.43
C ILE A 101 -13.10 3.84 4.06
N VAL A 102 -11.82 3.83 3.69
CA VAL A 102 -11.36 4.27 2.38
C VAL A 102 -11.13 3.04 1.53
N LYS A 103 -11.85 2.94 0.41
CA LYS A 103 -11.63 1.94 -0.64
C LYS A 103 -10.80 2.58 -1.75
N ILE A 104 -9.66 1.97 -2.06
CA ILE A 104 -8.75 2.41 -3.12
C ILE A 104 -8.73 1.30 -4.17
N ILE A 105 -8.96 1.66 -5.42
CA ILE A 105 -8.85 0.75 -6.56
C ILE A 105 -7.64 1.20 -7.36
N VAL A 106 -6.65 0.32 -7.47
CA VAL A 106 -5.41 0.56 -8.21
C VAL A 106 -5.37 -0.40 -9.40
N MET A 107 -5.09 0.13 -10.57
CA MET A 107 -4.77 -0.68 -11.75
C MET A 107 -3.29 -1.03 -11.72
N ILE A 108 -2.98 -2.32 -11.64
CA ILE A 108 -1.63 -2.83 -11.84
C ILE A 108 -1.52 -3.16 -13.32
N SER A 109 -0.48 -2.66 -13.99
CA SER A 109 -0.26 -2.90 -15.42
C SER A 109 0.84 -3.92 -15.71
N GLN A 110 1.70 -4.20 -14.74
CA GLN A 110 2.83 -5.12 -14.84
C GLN A 110 2.96 -5.91 -13.54
N PRO A 111 3.25 -7.23 -13.58
CA PRO A 111 3.44 -8.06 -14.78
C PRO A 111 2.11 -8.43 -15.49
N VAL A 112 0.96 -8.18 -14.85
CA VAL A 112 -0.38 -8.46 -15.38
C VAL A 112 -1.26 -7.23 -15.27
N HIS A 113 -2.14 -7.02 -16.24
CA HIS A 113 -3.18 -6.02 -16.14
C HIS A 113 -4.30 -6.51 -15.20
N MET A 114 -4.36 -5.97 -13.99
CA MET A 114 -5.32 -6.39 -12.97
C MET A 114 -5.77 -5.24 -12.07
N GLU A 115 -6.93 -5.39 -11.44
CA GLU A 115 -7.40 -4.49 -10.40
C GLU A 115 -6.96 -4.99 -9.02
N LEU A 116 -6.40 -4.09 -8.20
CA LEU A 116 -6.16 -4.31 -6.79
C LEU A 116 -7.04 -3.37 -5.98
N ILE A 117 -7.93 -3.97 -5.17
CA ILE A 117 -8.81 -3.24 -4.26
C ILE A 117 -8.24 -3.30 -2.85
N LEU A 118 -7.85 -2.13 -2.34
CA LEU A 118 -7.38 -1.93 -0.97
C LEU A 118 -8.47 -1.26 -0.14
N ARG A 119 -8.54 -1.61 1.15
CA ARG A 119 -9.45 -0.98 2.11
C ARG A 119 -8.68 -0.62 3.37
N LYS A 120 -8.82 0.62 3.80
CA LYS A 120 -8.22 1.13 5.04
C LYS A 120 -9.28 1.75 5.92
N ARG A 121 -9.32 1.33 7.19
CA ARG A 121 -10.05 2.06 8.23
C ARG A 121 -9.15 3.16 8.78
N ILE A 122 -9.64 4.40 8.78
CA ILE A 122 -8.96 5.54 9.38
C ILE A 122 -9.80 6.08 10.52
N ALA A 123 -9.16 6.42 11.63
CA ALA A 123 -9.77 7.12 12.74
C ALA A 123 -9.51 8.61 12.59
N ILE A 124 -10.56 9.42 12.66
CA ILE A 124 -10.48 10.87 12.52
C ILE A 124 -11.25 11.56 13.64
N THR A 125 -10.87 12.82 13.88
CA THR A 125 -11.58 13.76 14.73
C THR A 125 -11.81 15.04 13.95
N ILE A 126 -13.04 15.55 14.00
CA ILE A 126 -13.41 16.81 13.37
C ILE A 126 -13.25 17.89 14.41
N SER A 127 -12.33 18.83 14.17
CA SER A 127 -12.08 19.96 15.05
C SER A 127 -12.34 21.26 14.31
N LYS A 128 -12.94 22.23 14.99
CA LYS A 128 -13.10 23.58 14.46
C LYS A 128 -11.79 24.33 14.72
N THR A 129 -11.13 24.79 13.67
CA THR A 129 -10.01 25.72 13.77
C THR A 129 -10.55 27.11 14.14
N GLU A 130 -11.05 27.28 15.36
CA GLU A 130 -11.38 28.61 15.87
C GLU A 130 -10.07 29.33 16.21
N GLY A 131 -9.69 30.25 15.32
CA GLY A 131 -8.48 31.06 15.44
C GLY A 131 -8.57 32.02 16.61
N TRP A 132 -7.73 31.79 17.63
CA TRP A 132 -7.19 32.82 18.51
C TRP A 132 -5.87 32.38 19.18
N TRP A 133 -5.68 31.07 19.34
CA TRP A 133 -4.52 30.50 20.01
C TRP A 133 -3.45 30.05 19.00
N PRO A 134 -2.17 30.40 19.20
CA PRO A 134 -1.08 29.90 18.36
C PRO A 134 -1.06 28.36 18.35
N GLU A 135 -0.85 27.74 17.19
CA GLU A 135 -0.85 26.27 17.00
C GLU A 135 0.02 25.50 18.03
N LYS A 136 1.06 26.16 18.56
CA LYS A 136 1.97 25.62 19.58
C LYS A 136 1.31 25.45 20.96
N THR A 137 0.40 26.32 21.36
CA THR A 137 -0.27 26.24 22.68
C THR A 137 -1.38 25.20 22.70
N LEU A 138 -2.08 25.02 21.58
CA LEU A 138 -3.10 23.97 21.40
C LEU A 138 -2.47 22.56 21.48
N LYS A 139 -1.29 22.37 20.87
CA LYS A 139 -0.51 21.11 20.93
C LYS A 139 -0.12 20.70 22.35
N ASN A 140 0.20 21.65 23.20
CA ASN A 140 0.57 21.38 24.60
C ASN A 140 -0.66 21.13 25.49
N PHE A 141 -1.81 21.74 25.19
CA PHE A 141 -3.02 21.60 26.00
C PHE A 141 -3.78 20.28 25.74
N LEU A 142 -3.81 19.82 24.48
CA LEU A 142 -4.54 18.60 24.11
C LEU A 142 -3.81 17.29 24.41
N GLY A 143 -2.54 17.30 24.82
CA GLY A 143 -1.80 16.11 25.29
C GLY A 143 -1.56 14.99 24.28
N TYR A 144 -2.28 14.97 23.15
CA TYR A 144 -2.13 14.03 22.06
C TYR A 144 -1.39 14.72 20.92
N LYS A 145 -0.27 14.14 20.48
CA LYS A 145 0.37 14.50 19.21
C LYS A 145 -0.63 14.17 18.09
N THR A 146 -1.51 15.11 17.74
CA THR A 146 -2.46 14.93 16.64
C THR A 146 -1.68 14.96 15.34
N HIS A 147 -1.35 13.78 14.83
CA HIS A 147 -0.80 13.64 13.50
C HIS A 147 -1.85 14.10 12.50
N LYS A 148 -1.51 15.08 11.65
CA LYS A 148 -2.40 15.63 10.61
C LYS A 148 -2.69 14.63 9.47
N GLY A 149 -2.33 13.36 9.64
CA GLY A 149 -2.51 12.31 8.65
C GLY A 149 -1.99 10.95 9.14
N THR A 150 -2.45 9.91 8.46
CA THR A 150 -1.99 8.53 8.59
C THR A 150 -1.54 8.03 7.22
N SER A 151 -0.59 7.12 7.19
CA SER A 151 -0.05 6.51 5.98
C SER A 151 0.25 5.05 6.23
N ILE A 152 0.13 4.23 5.20
CA ILE A 152 0.43 2.80 5.25
C ILE A 152 1.17 2.42 3.98
N VAL A 153 2.14 1.52 4.10
CA VAL A 153 2.89 0.97 2.98
C VAL A 153 2.53 -0.50 2.86
N TYR A 154 2.02 -0.89 1.70
CA TYR A 154 1.74 -2.28 1.36
C TYR A 154 2.92 -2.86 0.58
N GLU A 155 3.29 -4.08 0.91
CA GLU A 155 4.23 -4.87 0.12
C GLU A 155 3.42 -5.85 -0.73
N ILE A 156 3.64 -5.85 -2.05
CA ILE A 156 2.86 -6.67 -2.99
C ILE A 156 3.78 -7.74 -3.54
N VAL A 157 3.38 -9.01 -3.38
CA VAL A 157 4.11 -10.17 -3.86
C VAL A 157 3.30 -10.84 -4.96
N SER A 158 3.87 -10.93 -6.16
CA SER A 158 3.19 -11.47 -7.35
C SER A 158 2.87 -12.95 -7.20
N HIS A 159 3.86 -13.76 -6.82
CA HIS A 159 3.74 -15.20 -6.64
C HIS A 159 4.72 -15.68 -5.57
N ILE A 160 4.38 -16.78 -4.91
CA ILE A 160 5.33 -17.52 -4.09
C ILE A 160 5.93 -18.60 -5.02
N PRO A 161 7.26 -18.74 -5.11
CA PRO A 161 7.89 -19.74 -5.96
C PRO A 161 7.33 -21.14 -5.67
N LYS A 162 6.68 -21.75 -6.68
CA LYS A 162 6.08 -23.09 -6.55
C LYS A 162 7.13 -24.21 -6.64
N ASN A 163 8.30 -23.95 -7.22
CA ASN A 163 9.33 -24.94 -7.58
C ASN A 163 10.16 -25.52 -6.41
N LEU A 164 9.56 -25.67 -5.23
CA LEU A 164 10.08 -26.53 -4.16
C LEU A 164 9.03 -27.57 -3.70
N HIS A 165 7.88 -27.63 -4.39
CA HIS A 165 6.81 -28.58 -4.11
C HIS A 165 7.19 -30.05 -4.29
N ASP A 166 8.34 -30.37 -4.89
CA ASP A 166 8.89 -31.73 -4.90
C ASP A 166 9.15 -32.26 -3.47
N ILE A 167 9.26 -31.38 -2.46
CA ILE A 167 9.37 -31.79 -1.05
C ILE A 167 8.02 -32.25 -0.47
N LYS A 168 6.88 -31.85 -1.05
CA LYS A 168 5.55 -32.23 -0.55
C LYS A 168 5.01 -33.52 -1.16
N GLU A 169 5.31 -33.84 -2.42
CA GLU A 169 4.87 -35.12 -3.01
C GLU A 169 5.61 -36.33 -2.42
N GLN A 170 6.75 -36.13 -1.76
CA GLN A 170 7.41 -37.17 -0.96
C GLN A 170 6.89 -37.30 0.48
N LYS A 171 5.83 -36.58 0.88
CA LYS A 171 5.20 -36.74 2.21
C LYS A 171 3.91 -37.57 2.14
N GLN A 172 4.04 -38.82 1.71
CA GLN A 172 3.36 -39.93 2.39
C GLN A 172 4.23 -40.44 3.56
N ILE A 173 4.87 -39.54 4.31
CA ILE A 173 5.83 -39.90 5.35
C ILE A 173 5.46 -39.16 6.63
N ASP A 174 4.87 -39.97 7.52
CA ASP A 174 4.84 -39.93 8.98
C ASP A 174 4.52 -38.63 9.71
N ASP A 175 3.61 -38.79 10.67
CA ASP A 175 3.21 -37.89 11.76
C ASP A 175 4.35 -37.55 12.74
N GLN A 176 5.55 -37.22 12.24
CA GLN A 176 6.66 -36.72 13.05
C GLN A 176 6.92 -35.25 12.72
N CYS A 177 5.95 -34.39 13.06
CA CYS A 177 6.01 -32.94 12.83
C CYS A 177 7.17 -32.21 13.56
N CYS A 178 7.90 -32.91 14.44
CA CYS A 178 8.83 -32.30 15.41
C CYS A 178 10.21 -32.98 15.50
N SER A 179 10.73 -33.61 14.44
CA SER A 179 12.15 -33.99 14.42
C SER A 179 13.03 -32.78 14.11
N ASP A 180 14.23 -32.69 14.70
CA ASP A 180 15.18 -31.58 14.46
C ASP A 180 15.50 -31.43 12.96
N ASP A 181 15.60 -32.55 12.23
CA ASP A 181 15.77 -32.58 10.77
C ASP A 181 14.63 -31.90 10.00
N ASN A 182 13.39 -31.97 10.51
CA ASN A 182 12.23 -31.31 9.90
C ASN A 182 12.22 -29.80 10.16
N ILE A 183 12.72 -29.37 11.32
CA ILE A 183 12.87 -27.96 11.67
C ILE A 183 13.99 -27.33 10.84
N GLU A 184 15.14 -27.99 10.68
CA GLU A 184 16.24 -27.52 9.84
C GLU A 184 15.82 -27.38 8.37
N LYS A 185 15.10 -28.37 7.83
CA LYS A 185 14.53 -28.28 6.48
C LYS A 185 13.57 -27.10 6.33
N TYR A 186 12.75 -26.83 7.34
CA TYR A 186 11.85 -25.66 7.35
C TYR A 186 12.63 -24.34 7.39
N ILE A 187 13.66 -24.24 8.22
CA ILE A 187 14.53 -23.05 8.32
C ILE A 187 15.24 -22.81 6.98
N GLN A 188 15.80 -23.86 6.38
CA GLN A 188 16.45 -23.79 5.08
C GLN A 188 15.47 -23.39 3.98
N TYR A 189 14.25 -23.94 3.99
CA TYR A 189 13.18 -23.58 3.07
C TYR A 189 12.77 -22.11 3.20
N SER A 190 12.57 -21.62 4.42
CA SER A 190 12.26 -20.20 4.68
C SER A 190 13.38 -19.30 4.13
N SER A 191 14.63 -19.64 4.42
CA SER A 191 15.79 -18.87 3.96
C SER A 191 15.91 -18.84 2.43
N GLN A 192 15.62 -19.96 1.74
CA GLN A 192 15.60 -20.01 0.29
C GLN A 192 14.51 -19.11 -0.30
N ILE A 193 13.30 -19.15 0.25
CA ILE A 193 12.20 -18.26 -0.18
C ILE A 193 12.60 -16.80 -0.02
N ASP A 194 13.13 -16.43 1.15
CA ASP A 194 13.56 -15.07 1.43
C ASP A 194 14.60 -14.60 0.41
N SER A 195 15.55 -15.47 0.04
CA SER A 195 16.56 -15.17 -0.98
C SER A 195 15.96 -14.92 -2.36
N VAL A 196 14.95 -15.70 -2.77
CA VAL A 196 14.31 -15.55 -4.08
C VAL A 196 13.46 -14.28 -4.11
N LEU A 197 12.69 -14.00 -3.06
CA LEU A 197 11.89 -12.78 -2.94
C LEU A 197 12.79 -11.53 -2.94
N LEU A 198 13.93 -11.57 -2.24
CA LEU A 198 14.89 -10.48 -2.22
C LEU A 198 15.49 -10.24 -3.63
N LEU A 199 15.87 -11.30 -4.34
CA LEU A 199 16.38 -11.17 -5.71
C LEU A 199 15.33 -10.60 -6.66
N ASP A 200 14.07 -11.03 -6.56
CA ASP A 200 12.98 -10.49 -7.38
C ASP A 200 12.75 -9.00 -7.09
N LYS A 201 12.73 -8.63 -5.82
CA LYS A 201 12.65 -7.22 -5.40
C LYS A 201 13.78 -6.37 -5.98
N LEU A 202 15.04 -6.84 -5.87
CA LEU A 202 16.19 -6.12 -6.43
C LEU A 202 16.08 -5.96 -7.95
N ARG A 203 15.63 -7.00 -8.67
CA ARG A 203 15.38 -6.92 -10.12
C ARG A 203 14.32 -5.86 -10.44
N GLN A 204 13.23 -5.83 -9.69
CA GLN A 204 12.17 -4.83 -9.88
C GLN A 204 12.65 -3.42 -9.58
N GLU A 205 13.41 -3.21 -8.50
CA GLU A 205 13.99 -1.90 -8.16
C GLU A 205 14.89 -1.38 -9.29
N VAL A 206 15.72 -2.25 -9.88
CA VAL A 206 16.54 -1.90 -11.05
C VAL A 206 15.67 -1.53 -12.25
N LEU A 207 14.63 -2.30 -12.56
CA LEU A 207 13.70 -2.00 -13.66
C LEU A 207 12.99 -0.65 -13.47
N LEU A 208 12.58 -0.33 -12.24
CA LEU A 208 11.96 0.96 -11.90
C LEU A 208 12.95 2.12 -12.03
N ALA A 209 14.19 1.94 -11.58
CA ALA A 209 15.26 2.92 -11.73
C ALA A 209 15.59 3.17 -13.21
N GLU A 210 15.67 2.11 -14.02
CA GLU A 210 15.89 2.25 -15.46
C GLU A 210 14.73 2.93 -16.18
N ASN A 211 13.48 2.59 -15.85
CA ASN A 211 12.30 3.18 -16.46
C ASN A 211 12.15 4.66 -16.10
N SER A 212 12.41 5.03 -14.85
CA SER A 212 12.42 6.43 -14.41
C SER A 212 13.55 7.23 -15.07
N ALA A 213 14.74 6.64 -15.24
CA ALA A 213 15.84 7.26 -16.00
C ALA A 213 15.47 7.47 -17.47
N LYS A 214 14.85 6.47 -18.12
CA LYS A 214 14.35 6.56 -19.51
C LYS A 214 13.32 7.69 -19.66
N GLN A 215 12.36 7.80 -18.73
CA GLN A 215 11.39 8.89 -18.72
C GLN A 215 12.05 10.27 -18.56
N GLN A 216 13.06 10.40 -17.69
CA GLN A 216 13.83 11.64 -17.56
C GLN A 216 14.60 12.01 -18.84
N THR A 217 15.19 11.04 -19.56
CA THR A 217 15.84 11.30 -20.86
C THR A 217 14.84 11.72 -21.93
N VAL A 218 13.65 11.11 -21.98
CA VAL A 218 12.58 11.52 -22.91
C VAL A 218 12.12 12.96 -22.61
N ARG A 219 11.96 13.32 -21.33
CA ARG A 219 11.63 14.70 -20.89
C ARG A 219 12.69 15.74 -21.28
N LYS A 220 13.99 15.37 -21.28
CA LYS A 220 15.07 16.25 -21.75
C LYS A 220 15.05 16.42 -23.27
N ALA A 221 14.64 15.41 -24.03
CA ALA A 221 14.54 15.50 -25.48
C ALA A 221 13.34 16.38 -25.94
N THR A 222 12.22 16.39 -25.19
CA THR A 222 11.04 17.19 -25.54
C THR A 222 11.05 18.63 -25.01
N SER A 223 11.93 18.96 -24.05
CA SER A 223 12.07 20.32 -23.52
C SER A 223 13.01 21.22 -24.33
N VAL A 224 13.65 20.70 -25.38
CA VAL A 224 14.58 21.47 -26.23
C VAL A 224 14.00 21.64 -27.64
N SER A 225 13.02 22.54 -27.79
CA SER A 225 12.80 23.31 -29.04
C SER A 225 11.58 24.23 -28.91
N ASN A 226 11.83 25.53 -28.68
CA ASN A 226 11.09 26.66 -29.29
C ASN A 226 11.74 27.99 -28.86
N ILE A 227 12.96 28.25 -29.35
CA ILE A 227 13.47 29.62 -29.46
C ILE A 227 13.60 29.91 -30.95
N THR A 228 12.45 30.11 -31.61
CA THR A 228 12.44 30.64 -32.97
C THR A 228 12.77 32.12 -32.89
N ARG A 229 14.06 32.38 -33.15
CA ARG A 229 14.69 33.64 -33.52
C ARG A 229 13.74 34.55 -34.31
N GLN A 230 13.08 35.51 -33.64
CA GLN A 230 12.47 36.65 -34.32
C GLN A 230 13.61 37.51 -34.90
N GLN A 231 13.92 37.30 -36.18
CA GLN A 231 14.69 38.28 -36.94
C GLN A 231 13.78 39.50 -37.17
N ARG A 232 14.18 40.63 -36.57
CA ARG A 232 13.74 41.97 -36.96
C ARG A 232 14.05 42.15 -38.45
N ASN A 233 13.03 42.45 -39.24
CA ASN A 233 13.23 43.22 -40.46
C ASN A 233 12.60 44.60 -40.25
N THR A 234 13.46 45.59 -40.44
CA THR A 234 13.24 47.03 -40.56
C THR A 234 12.27 47.37 -41.68
#